data_AF-A0A661QTP9-F1
#
_entry.id   AF-A0A661QTP9-F1
#
_cell.length_a   1.000
_cell.length_b   1.000
_cell.length_c   1.000
_cell.angle_alpha   90.00
_cell.angle_beta   90.00
_cell.angle_gamma   90.00
#
_symmetry.space_group_name_H-M   'P 1'
#
loop_
_entity.id
_entity.type
_entity.pdbx_description
1 polymer ?
#
loop_
_entity_poly.entity_id
_entity_poly.type
_entity_poly.pdbx_seq_one_letter_code
_entity_poly.pdbx_strand_id
1 'polypeptide(L)'
;MAANNKKSGLEFLKDWGGALTNWTERWIPDALVIVWVLSIITFLMALIWGDVGPKGAVVAWGKGFWILLKFAMQMCLIMMTGYILACSPPLKKILNGISSWPNAEKPWQAITVMALFSMIIAWVNWGLSLIGSAMLALYIVKNNPKVDYRLLVAAAYLGLGCTWHAGLSASALLLVNTPNFFLIKQGYLSNIIPTSQTLFSPFNIILLIIIIIVVTILMSLMHPTEEKTFKVSPELMGQLKLYEAPPKPE
;
A
#
# COMPACT_ATOMS: atom_id res chain seq x y z
N MET A 1 41.16 22.44 -6.95
CA MET A 1 40.21 22.53 -8.07
C MET A 1 38.83 22.22 -7.52
N ALA A 2 37.96 23.23 -7.46
CA ALA A 2 36.63 23.13 -6.87
C ALA A 2 35.78 22.17 -7.71
N ALA A 3 35.32 21.07 -7.09
CA ALA A 3 34.35 20.17 -7.70
C ALA A 3 33.06 20.97 -7.89
N ASN A 4 32.77 21.27 -9.15
CA ASN A 4 31.58 21.98 -9.58
C ASN A 4 30.38 21.06 -9.36
N ASN A 5 29.85 21.05 -8.14
CA ASN A 5 28.68 20.29 -7.74
C ASN A 5 27.47 20.93 -8.42
N LYS A 6 27.25 20.60 -9.70
CA LYS A 6 26.04 20.96 -10.44
C LYS A 6 24.87 20.31 -9.71
N LYS A 7 24.25 21.07 -8.81
CA LYS A 7 22.96 20.75 -8.20
C LYS A 7 22.02 20.34 -9.34
N SER A 8 21.62 19.07 -9.36
CA SER A 8 20.66 18.58 -10.33
C SER A 8 19.38 19.41 -10.17
N GLY A 9 18.73 19.80 -11.27
CA GLY A 9 17.47 20.56 -11.23
C GLY A 9 16.35 19.86 -10.44
N LEU A 10 16.53 18.59 -10.07
CA LEU A 10 15.64 17.78 -9.24
C LEU A 10 15.98 17.80 -7.73
N GLU A 11 17.07 18.47 -7.30
CA GLU A 11 17.43 18.55 -5.87
C GLU A 11 16.38 19.30 -5.06
N PHE A 12 15.75 20.33 -5.61
CA PHE A 12 14.69 21.06 -4.91
C PHE A 12 13.52 20.14 -4.53
N LEU A 13 13.20 19.12 -5.37
CA LEU A 13 12.13 18.16 -5.09
C LEU A 13 12.49 17.25 -3.91
N LYS A 14 13.78 16.92 -3.75
CA LYS A 14 14.24 16.13 -2.61
C LYS A 14 14.17 16.94 -1.32
N ASP A 15 14.61 18.19 -1.36
CA ASP A 15 14.53 19.12 -0.23
C ASP A 15 13.07 19.38 0.16
N TRP A 16 12.20 19.56 -0.82
CA TRP A 16 10.75 19.67 -0.63
C TRP A 16 10.16 18.41 -0.01
N GLY A 17 10.48 17.23 -0.54
CA GLY A 17 10.04 15.96 0.01
C GLY A 17 10.43 15.80 1.48
N GLY A 18 11.70 16.09 1.80
CA GLY A 18 12.19 16.04 3.19
C GLY A 18 11.49 17.06 4.10
N ALA A 19 11.25 18.28 3.62
CA ALA A 19 10.52 19.30 4.39
C ALA A 19 9.07 18.88 4.68
N LEU A 20 8.37 18.30 3.69
CA LEU A 20 7.01 17.78 3.85
C LEU A 20 6.95 16.61 4.82
N THR A 21 7.93 15.69 4.77
CA THR A 21 8.05 14.59 5.73
C THR A 21 8.25 15.11 7.14
N ASN A 22 9.23 16.00 7.35
CA ASN A 22 9.51 16.58 8.68
C ASN A 22 8.32 17.34 9.25
N TRP A 23 7.57 18.06 8.41
CA TRP A 23 6.35 18.73 8.83
C TRP A 23 5.27 17.71 9.20
N THR A 24 5.07 16.68 8.38
CA THR A 24 4.06 15.65 8.59
C THR A 24 4.30 14.87 9.88
N GLU A 25 5.52 14.40 10.10
CA GLU A 25 5.91 13.66 11.32
C GLU A 25 5.75 14.50 12.59
N ARG A 26 5.87 15.83 12.49
CA ARG A 26 5.73 16.73 13.63
C ARG A 26 4.28 17.12 13.94
N TRP A 27 3.44 17.26 12.91
CA TRP A 27 2.13 17.91 13.06
C TRP A 27 0.93 17.00 12.79
N ILE A 28 1.08 15.93 12.02
CA ILE A 28 -0.03 15.00 11.81
C ILE A 28 -0.18 14.13 13.07
N PRO A 29 -1.30 14.23 13.80
CA PRO A 29 -1.51 13.45 15.00
C PRO A 29 -1.73 11.97 14.65
N ASP A 30 -1.47 11.11 15.64
CA ASP A 30 -1.75 9.67 15.51
C ASP A 30 -3.21 9.41 15.13
N ALA A 31 -3.45 8.35 14.36
CA ALA A 31 -4.79 7.98 13.89
C ALA A 31 -5.79 7.82 15.04
N LEU A 32 -5.36 7.33 16.21
CA LEU A 32 -6.21 7.20 17.38
C LEU A 32 -6.67 8.56 17.91
N VAL A 33 -5.77 9.56 17.91
CA VAL A 33 -6.10 10.93 18.33
C VAL A 33 -7.14 11.52 17.39
N ILE A 34 -6.98 11.35 16.08
CA ILE A 34 -7.95 11.81 15.08
C ILE A 34 -9.31 11.17 15.31
N VAL A 35 -9.37 9.85 15.54
CA VAL A 35 -10.62 9.12 15.81
C VAL A 35 -11.33 9.63 17.05
N TRP A 36 -10.60 9.92 18.14
CA TRP A 36 -11.21 10.48 19.35
C TRP A 36 -11.74 11.89 19.14
N VAL A 37 -10.97 12.76 18.49
CA VAL A 37 -11.41 14.13 18.17
C VAL A 37 -12.67 14.10 17.31
N LEU A 38 -12.69 13.29 16.24
CA LEU A 38 -13.86 13.15 15.37
C LEU A 38 -15.05 12.54 16.11
N SER A 39 -14.82 11.60 17.03
CA SER A 39 -15.89 11.00 17.84
C SER A 39 -16.53 12.05 18.76
N ILE A 40 -15.74 12.90 19.39
CA ILE A 40 -16.22 14.00 20.25
C ILE A 40 -16.99 15.02 19.40
N ILE A 41 -16.43 15.46 18.26
CA ILE A 41 -17.10 16.40 17.36
C ILE A 41 -18.45 15.82 16.91
N THR A 42 -18.46 14.58 16.42
CA THR A 42 -19.70 13.91 15.96
C THR A 42 -20.71 13.76 17.08
N PHE A 43 -20.26 13.48 18.31
CA PHE A 43 -21.12 13.42 19.49
C PHE A 43 -21.77 14.78 19.78
N LEU A 44 -21.00 15.87 19.77
CA LEU A 44 -21.53 17.23 19.94
C LEU A 44 -22.52 17.60 18.82
N MET A 45 -22.20 17.25 17.57
CA MET A 45 -23.11 17.46 16.44
C MET A 45 -24.43 16.71 16.61
N ALA A 46 -24.39 15.47 17.13
CA ALA A 46 -25.60 14.70 17.41
C ALA A 46 -26.48 15.34 18.50
N LEU A 47 -25.88 16.00 19.50
CA LEU A 47 -26.64 16.71 20.54
C LEU A 47 -27.27 18.01 20.03
N ILE A 48 -26.57 18.73 19.14
CA ILE A 48 -27.03 20.03 18.62
C ILE A 48 -28.06 19.84 17.51
N TRP A 49 -27.86 18.88 16.61
CA TRP A 49 -28.63 18.72 15.38
C TRP A 49 -29.33 17.36 15.22
N GLY A 50 -29.02 16.37 16.04
CA GLY A 50 -29.51 15.00 15.85
C GLY A 50 -30.83 14.68 16.53
N ASP A 51 -31.48 15.65 17.20
CA ASP A 51 -32.70 15.47 17.99
C ASP A 51 -32.62 14.28 18.98
N VAL A 52 -31.42 13.97 19.47
CA VAL A 52 -31.15 12.90 20.43
C VAL A 52 -30.54 13.45 21.70
N GLY A 53 -31.08 13.06 22.85
CA GLY A 53 -30.45 13.36 24.14
C GLY A 53 -29.12 12.63 24.34
N PRO A 54 -28.31 12.97 25.36
CA PRO A 54 -26.98 12.40 25.59
C PRO A 54 -26.94 10.87 25.61
N LYS A 55 -27.91 10.24 26.27
CA LYS A 55 -28.05 8.77 26.29
C LYS A 55 -28.26 8.20 24.88
N GLY A 56 -29.11 8.85 24.08
CA GLY A 56 -29.39 8.44 22.71
C GLY A 56 -28.14 8.52 21.82
N ALA A 57 -27.38 9.60 21.94
CA ALA A 57 -26.12 9.79 21.20
C ALA A 57 -25.07 8.71 21.56
N VAL A 58 -24.91 8.36 22.85
CA VAL A 58 -24.00 7.26 23.27
C VAL A 58 -24.46 5.91 22.71
N VAL A 59 -25.77 5.62 22.76
CA VAL A 59 -26.33 4.38 22.19
C VAL A 59 -26.11 4.32 20.67
N ALA A 60 -26.27 5.44 19.96
CA ALA A 60 -26.01 5.52 18.52
C ALA A 60 -24.53 5.28 18.20
N TRP A 61 -23.61 5.91 18.95
CA TRP A 61 -22.17 5.68 18.82
C TRP A 61 -21.80 4.21 19.05
N GLY A 62 -22.34 3.59 20.10
CA GLY A 62 -22.11 2.17 20.42
C GLY A 62 -22.63 1.23 19.34
N LYS A 63 -23.79 1.51 18.73
CA LYS A 63 -24.29 0.73 17.57
C LYS A 63 -23.35 0.82 16.37
N GLY A 64 -22.79 2.01 16.09
CA GLY A 64 -21.81 2.20 15.02
C GLY A 64 -20.51 1.42 15.25
N PHE A 65 -20.03 1.37 16.50
CA PHE A 65 -18.81 0.65 16.87
C PHE A 65 -18.84 -0.83 16.46
N TRP A 66 -19.97 -1.53 16.66
CA TRP A 66 -20.09 -2.94 16.32
C TRP A 66 -20.04 -3.24 14.81
N ILE A 67 -20.47 -2.28 13.98
CA ILE A 67 -20.35 -2.40 12.51
C ILE A 67 -18.87 -2.38 12.13
N LEU A 68 -18.10 -1.47 12.73
CA LEU A 68 -16.67 -1.34 12.48
C LEU A 68 -15.89 -2.55 12.99
N LEU A 69 -16.32 -3.20 14.07
CA LEU A 69 -15.67 -4.41 14.57
C LEU A 69 -15.69 -5.56 13.55
N LYS A 70 -16.83 -5.78 12.87
CA LYS A 70 -16.93 -6.81 11.82
C LYS A 70 -15.99 -6.48 10.66
N PHE A 71 -15.96 -5.22 10.23
CA PHE A 71 -15.05 -4.76 9.19
C PHE A 71 -13.57 -4.91 9.60
N ALA A 72 -13.22 -4.52 10.82
CA ALA A 72 -11.87 -4.66 11.36
C ALA A 72 -11.44 -6.13 11.40
N MET A 73 -12.32 -7.05 11.82
CA MET A 73 -12.03 -8.49 11.80
C MET A 73 -11.73 -8.99 10.37
N GLN A 74 -12.50 -8.54 9.37
CA GLN A 74 -12.21 -8.89 7.98
C GLN A 74 -10.82 -8.40 7.55
N MET A 75 -10.45 -7.18 7.91
CA MET A 75 -9.14 -6.61 7.60
C MET A 75 -8.00 -7.35 8.32
N CYS A 76 -8.18 -7.70 9.60
CA CYS A 76 -7.24 -8.51 10.36
C CYS A 76 -7.02 -9.88 9.71
N LEU A 77 -8.10 -10.56 9.29
CA LEU A 77 -8.01 -11.85 8.60
C LEU A 77 -7.30 -11.71 7.25
N ILE A 78 -7.60 -10.68 6.46
CA ILE A 78 -6.93 -10.43 5.18
C ILE A 78 -5.41 -10.27 5.39
N MET A 79 -5.00 -9.47 6.38
CA MET A 79 -3.58 -9.28 6.69
C MET A 79 -2.93 -10.56 7.22
N MET A 80 -3.56 -11.24 8.18
CA MET A 80 -2.98 -12.44 8.80
C MET A 80 -2.87 -13.59 7.79
N THR A 81 -3.93 -13.84 7.02
CA THR A 81 -3.93 -14.90 5.99
C THR A 81 -2.99 -14.58 4.84
N GLY A 82 -2.92 -13.33 4.40
CA GLY A 82 -1.94 -12.89 3.42
C GLY A 82 -0.50 -13.10 3.93
N TYR A 83 -0.24 -12.85 5.21
CA TYR A 83 1.06 -13.08 5.85
C TYR A 83 1.42 -14.56 5.89
N ILE A 84 0.49 -15.40 6.33
CA ILE A 84 0.65 -16.86 6.35
C ILE A 84 0.93 -17.38 4.94
N LEU A 85 0.15 -16.93 3.94
CA LEU A 85 0.35 -17.32 2.55
C LEU A 85 1.73 -16.89 2.04
N ALA A 86 2.14 -15.66 2.31
CA ALA A 86 3.45 -15.12 1.93
C ALA A 86 4.61 -15.92 2.56
N CYS A 87 4.44 -16.37 3.80
CA CYS A 87 5.42 -17.21 4.50
C CYS A 87 5.44 -18.68 4.05
N SER A 88 4.48 -19.11 3.24
CA SER A 88 4.37 -20.51 2.80
C SER A 88 5.54 -20.93 1.90
N PRO A 89 5.97 -22.21 1.95
CA PRO A 89 7.06 -22.70 1.11
C PRO A 89 6.87 -22.47 -0.40
N PRO A 90 5.67 -22.66 -0.99
CA PRO A 90 5.46 -22.38 -2.41
C PRO A 90 5.69 -20.91 -2.75
N LEU A 91 5.13 -19.98 -1.96
CA LEU A 91 5.24 -18.56 -2.26
C LEU A 91 6.68 -18.06 -2.07
N LYS A 92 7.39 -18.55 -1.04
CA LYS A 92 8.82 -18.27 -0.89
C LYS A 92 9.65 -18.67 -2.11
N LYS A 93 9.38 -19.83 -2.71
CA LYS A 93 10.07 -20.28 -3.93
C LYS A 93 9.80 -19.34 -5.10
N ILE A 94 8.54 -18.92 -5.27
CA ILE A 94 8.13 -17.99 -6.32
C ILE A 94 8.81 -16.62 -6.13
N LEU A 95 8.73 -16.04 -4.93
CA LEU A 95 9.32 -14.74 -4.63
C LEU A 95 10.85 -14.76 -4.78
N ASN A 96 11.51 -15.82 -4.32
CA ASN A 96 12.96 -15.98 -4.53
C ASN A 96 13.29 -16.09 -6.02
N GLY A 97 12.50 -16.84 -6.80
CA GLY A 97 12.66 -16.92 -8.25
C GLY A 97 12.53 -15.55 -8.94
N ILE A 98 11.46 -14.81 -8.64
CA ILE A 98 11.22 -13.46 -9.19
C ILE A 98 12.36 -12.51 -8.82
N SER A 99 12.86 -12.57 -7.58
CA SER A 99 13.96 -11.71 -7.13
C SER A 99 15.29 -11.96 -7.84
N SER A 100 15.43 -13.08 -8.57
CA SER A 100 16.62 -13.39 -9.38
C SER A 100 16.53 -12.94 -10.84
N TRP A 101 15.38 -12.41 -11.28
CA TRP A 101 15.22 -11.87 -12.64
C TRP A 101 16.06 -10.61 -12.93
N PRO A 102 16.21 -9.65 -12.00
CA PRO A 102 17.08 -8.50 -12.21
C PRO A 102 18.55 -8.92 -12.31
N ASN A 103 19.31 -8.24 -13.17
CA ASN A 103 20.76 -8.36 -13.20
C ASN A 103 21.37 -7.55 -12.04
N ALA A 104 22.18 -8.19 -11.20
CA ALA A 104 22.83 -7.56 -10.05
C ALA A 104 23.76 -6.39 -10.42
N GLU A 105 24.28 -6.34 -11.65
CA GLU A 105 25.08 -5.22 -12.18
C GLU A 105 24.23 -4.04 -12.67
N LYS A 106 22.91 -4.21 -12.76
CA LYS A 106 21.94 -3.19 -13.21
C LYS A 106 20.85 -3.03 -12.14
N PRO A 107 21.15 -2.43 -10.98
CA PRO A 107 20.26 -2.42 -9.82
C PRO A 107 18.92 -1.70 -10.04
N TRP A 108 18.82 -0.82 -11.05
CA TRP A 108 17.53 -0.24 -11.47
C TRP A 108 16.50 -1.30 -11.89
N GLN A 109 16.95 -2.46 -12.42
CA GLN A 109 16.06 -3.56 -12.82
C GLN A 109 15.35 -4.17 -11.61
N ALA A 110 15.98 -4.15 -10.43
CA ALA A 110 15.36 -4.62 -9.20
C ALA A 110 14.20 -3.69 -8.79
N ILE A 111 14.34 -2.39 -9.00
CA ILE A 111 13.26 -1.42 -8.81
C ILE A 111 12.13 -1.65 -9.80
N THR A 112 12.45 -1.91 -11.08
CA THR A 112 11.46 -2.25 -12.11
C THR A 112 10.64 -3.47 -11.70
N VAL A 113 11.29 -4.56 -11.30
CA VAL A 113 10.62 -5.80 -10.89
C VAL A 113 9.75 -5.57 -9.66
N MET A 114 10.24 -4.83 -8.66
CA MET A 114 9.45 -4.51 -7.47
C MET A 114 8.22 -3.66 -7.81
N ALA A 115 8.38 -2.62 -8.63
CA ALA A 115 7.29 -1.73 -9.02
C ALA A 115 6.19 -2.48 -9.78
N LEU A 116 6.57 -3.30 -10.76
CA LEU A 116 5.64 -4.15 -11.50
C LEU A 116 4.94 -5.15 -10.58
N PHE A 117 5.69 -5.85 -9.73
CA PHE A 117 5.12 -6.81 -8.79
C PHE A 117 4.10 -6.14 -7.87
N SER A 118 4.48 -5.04 -7.21
CA SER A 118 3.61 -4.32 -6.28
C SER A 118 2.31 -3.86 -6.96
N MET A 119 2.41 -3.24 -8.13
CA MET A 119 1.25 -2.70 -8.85
C MET A 119 0.34 -3.77 -9.44
N ILE A 120 0.91 -4.82 -10.05
CA ILE A 120 0.13 -5.92 -10.66
C ILE A 120 -0.57 -6.73 -9.57
N ILE A 121 0.15 -7.10 -8.51
CA ILE A 121 -0.44 -7.87 -7.42
C ILE A 121 -1.49 -7.04 -6.68
N ALA A 122 -1.30 -5.73 -6.51
CA ALA A 122 -2.30 -4.89 -5.84
C ALA A 122 -3.58 -4.73 -6.65
N TRP A 123 -3.47 -4.71 -7.98
CA TRP A 123 -4.62 -4.73 -8.86
C TRP A 123 -5.44 -6.01 -8.69
N VAL A 124 -4.79 -7.15 -8.43
CA VAL A 124 -5.49 -8.41 -8.10
C VAL A 124 -6.04 -8.36 -6.67
N ASN A 125 -5.17 -8.09 -5.70
CA ASN A 125 -5.51 -7.99 -4.29
C ASN A 125 -4.50 -7.10 -3.54
N TRP A 126 -4.99 -6.00 -2.97
CA TRP A 126 -4.16 -5.04 -2.25
C TRP A 126 -3.43 -5.63 -1.03
N GLY A 127 -4.07 -6.55 -0.31
CA GLY A 127 -3.48 -7.19 0.88
C GLY A 127 -2.34 -8.14 0.53
N LEU A 128 -2.49 -8.90 -0.55
CA LEU A 128 -1.41 -9.77 -1.08
C LEU A 128 -0.21 -8.95 -1.55
N SER A 129 -0.44 -7.80 -2.18
CA SER A 129 0.64 -6.92 -2.62
C SER A 129 1.44 -6.36 -1.44
N LEU A 130 0.75 -5.82 -0.42
CA LEU A 130 1.42 -5.26 0.76
C LEU A 130 2.41 -6.25 1.39
N ILE A 131 1.95 -7.49 1.60
CA ILE A 131 2.75 -8.52 2.27
C ILE A 131 3.76 -9.15 1.31
N GLY A 132 3.32 -9.46 0.10
CA GLY A 132 4.17 -10.05 -0.94
C GLY A 132 5.33 -9.13 -1.32
N SER A 133 5.10 -7.84 -1.45
CA SER A 133 6.13 -6.85 -1.75
C SER A 133 7.09 -6.65 -0.59
N ALA A 134 6.60 -6.63 0.66
CA ALA A 134 7.46 -6.60 1.84
C ALA A 134 8.42 -7.81 1.87
N MET A 135 7.90 -9.01 1.57
CA MET A 135 8.73 -10.21 1.50
C MET A 135 9.67 -10.22 0.29
N LEU A 136 9.19 -9.84 -0.88
CA LEU A 136 9.99 -9.77 -2.10
C LEU A 136 11.16 -8.81 -1.94
N ALA A 137 10.99 -7.71 -1.20
CA ALA A 137 12.06 -6.75 -0.94
C ALA A 137 13.25 -7.42 -0.26
N LEU A 138 13.00 -8.32 0.71
CA LEU A 138 14.04 -9.07 1.42
C LEU A 138 14.84 -9.96 0.47
N TYR A 139 14.15 -10.67 -0.43
CA TYR A 139 14.80 -11.51 -1.43
C TYR A 139 15.57 -10.69 -2.47
N ILE A 140 15.01 -9.56 -2.90
CA ILE A 140 15.66 -8.66 -3.85
C ILE A 140 16.94 -8.07 -3.26
N VAL A 141 16.94 -7.57 -2.02
CA VAL A 141 18.16 -7.05 -1.40
C VAL A 141 19.23 -8.14 -1.29
N LYS A 142 18.84 -9.38 -0.97
CA LYS A 142 19.76 -10.52 -0.92
C LYS A 142 20.40 -10.82 -2.27
N ASN A 143 19.60 -10.84 -3.34
CA ASN A 143 20.07 -11.23 -4.67
C ASN A 143 20.64 -10.05 -5.49
N ASN A 144 20.30 -8.82 -5.12
CA ASN A 144 20.71 -7.57 -5.77
C ASN A 144 21.21 -6.56 -4.71
N PRO A 145 22.35 -6.82 -4.06
CA PRO A 145 22.84 -6.01 -2.94
C PRO A 145 23.22 -4.57 -3.33
N LYS A 146 23.32 -4.26 -4.63
CA LYS A 146 23.59 -2.92 -5.16
C LYS A 146 22.33 -2.05 -5.28
N VAL A 147 21.15 -2.57 -4.96
CA VAL A 147 19.88 -1.81 -5.04
C VAL A 147 19.78 -0.75 -3.93
N ASP A 148 19.26 0.44 -4.24
CA ASP A 148 18.89 1.40 -3.20
C ASP A 148 17.67 0.91 -2.43
N TYR A 149 17.87 0.61 -1.15
CA TYR A 149 16.84 0.02 -0.30
C TYR A 149 15.65 0.96 -0.08
N ARG A 150 15.90 2.28 0.02
CA ARG A 150 14.83 3.26 0.26
C ARG A 150 13.90 3.33 -0.96
N LEU A 151 14.48 3.37 -2.16
CA LEU A 151 13.72 3.36 -3.40
C LEU A 151 13.01 2.02 -3.63
N LEU A 152 13.63 0.90 -3.23
CA LEU A 152 13.00 -0.41 -3.28
C LEU A 152 11.77 -0.49 -2.38
N VAL A 153 11.88 0.03 -1.15
CA VAL A 153 10.75 0.13 -0.22
C VAL A 153 9.68 1.05 -0.81
N ALA A 154 10.03 2.21 -1.36
CA ALA A 154 9.06 3.08 -2.04
C ALA A 154 8.35 2.35 -3.20
N ALA A 155 9.09 1.58 -4.01
CA ALA A 155 8.53 0.76 -5.09
C ALA A 155 7.57 -0.33 -4.57
N ALA A 156 7.87 -0.91 -3.40
CA ALA A 156 7.02 -1.90 -2.75
C ALA A 156 5.64 -1.35 -2.35
N TYR A 157 5.52 -0.04 -2.12
CA TYR A 157 4.26 0.64 -1.77
C TYR A 157 3.42 1.09 -2.97
N LEU A 158 3.93 1.03 -4.20
CA LEU A 158 3.23 1.54 -5.39
C LEU A 158 1.89 0.86 -5.65
N GLY A 159 1.72 -0.40 -5.25
CA GLY A 159 0.44 -1.08 -5.32
C GLY A 159 -0.66 -0.32 -4.56
N LEU A 160 -0.37 0.11 -3.33
CA LEU A 160 -1.28 0.95 -2.54
C LEU A 160 -1.32 2.41 -3.01
N GLY A 161 -0.24 2.91 -3.60
CA GLY A 161 -0.19 4.28 -4.11
C GLY A 161 -0.94 4.47 -5.43
N CYS A 162 -0.99 3.44 -6.28
CA CYS A 162 -1.31 3.62 -7.70
C CYS A 162 -2.43 2.72 -8.23
N THR A 163 -2.50 1.44 -7.85
CA THR A 163 -3.33 0.46 -8.60
C THR A 163 -4.38 -0.27 -7.78
N TRP A 164 -4.28 -0.31 -6.45
CA TRP A 164 -5.20 -1.09 -5.60
C TRP A 164 -6.68 -0.71 -5.78
N HIS A 165 -6.96 0.59 -5.90
CA HIS A 165 -8.32 1.11 -6.07
C HIS A 165 -8.86 0.97 -7.50
N ALA A 166 -7.99 0.72 -8.48
CA ALA A 166 -8.37 0.40 -9.85
C ALA A 166 -8.61 -1.10 -10.08
N GLY A 167 -8.43 -1.91 -9.02
CA GLY A 167 -8.34 -3.37 -9.10
C GLY A 167 -9.50 -4.15 -8.54
N LEU A 168 -9.42 -5.48 -8.67
CA LEU A 168 -10.45 -6.45 -8.32
C LEU A 168 -10.83 -6.46 -6.84
N SER A 169 -10.01 -5.85 -5.99
CA SER A 169 -10.23 -5.72 -4.55
C SER A 169 -10.72 -4.33 -4.11
N ALA A 170 -11.05 -3.45 -5.06
CA ALA A 170 -11.52 -2.09 -4.78
C ALA A 170 -12.93 -2.08 -4.17
N SER A 171 -13.01 -1.92 -2.85
CA SER A 171 -14.25 -2.05 -2.09
C SER A 171 -15.38 -1.13 -2.58
N ALA A 172 -15.08 0.13 -2.91
CA ALA A 172 -16.09 1.07 -3.40
C ALA A 172 -16.73 0.60 -4.72
N LEU A 173 -15.92 0.13 -5.68
CA LEU A 173 -16.38 -0.33 -6.99
C LEU A 173 -17.16 -1.64 -6.90
N LEU A 174 -16.79 -2.52 -5.95
CA LEU A 174 -17.54 -3.73 -5.66
C LEU A 174 -18.86 -3.44 -4.95
N LEU A 175 -18.87 -2.47 -4.02
CA LEU A 175 -20.07 -2.11 -3.24
C LEU A 175 -21.18 -1.50 -4.12
N VAL A 176 -20.83 -0.64 -5.08
CA VAL A 176 -21.82 -0.06 -6.02
C VAL A 176 -22.47 -1.11 -6.94
N ASN A 177 -21.83 -2.27 -7.09
CA ASN A 177 -22.37 -3.42 -7.80
C ASN A 177 -23.23 -4.35 -6.90
N THR A 178 -23.69 -3.88 -5.75
CA THR A 178 -24.56 -4.66 -4.85
C THR A 178 -25.96 -4.04 -4.74
N PRO A 179 -27.03 -4.84 -4.77
CA PRO A 179 -28.42 -4.34 -4.77
C PRO A 179 -28.81 -3.63 -3.47
N ASN A 180 -28.08 -3.85 -2.38
CA ASN A 180 -28.33 -3.27 -1.06
C ASN A 180 -27.43 -2.07 -0.74
N PHE A 181 -26.75 -1.52 -1.73
CA PHE A 181 -25.88 -0.36 -1.56
C PHE A 181 -26.65 0.86 -1.03
N PHE A 182 -26.05 1.62 -0.13
CA PHE A 182 -26.76 2.67 0.62
C PHE A 182 -27.34 3.77 -0.28
N LEU A 183 -26.66 4.11 -1.39
CA LEU A 183 -27.16 5.09 -2.35
C LEU A 183 -28.41 4.61 -3.10
N ILE A 184 -28.54 3.30 -3.31
CA ILE A 184 -29.78 2.72 -3.88
C ILE A 184 -30.90 2.81 -2.84
N LYS A 185 -30.62 2.44 -1.58
CA LYS A 185 -31.60 2.50 -0.49
C LYS A 185 -32.11 3.91 -0.19
N GLN A 186 -31.27 4.92 -0.40
CA GLN A 186 -31.61 6.34 -0.20
C GLN A 186 -32.24 6.99 -1.44
N GLY A 187 -32.42 6.24 -2.55
CA GLY A 187 -33.01 6.75 -3.78
C GLY A 187 -32.10 7.62 -4.64
N TYR A 188 -30.81 7.73 -4.32
CA TYR A 188 -29.81 8.45 -5.12
C TYR A 188 -29.39 7.68 -6.38
N LEU A 189 -29.51 6.35 -6.36
CA LEU A 189 -29.25 5.48 -7.51
C LEU A 189 -30.45 4.58 -7.77
N SER A 190 -30.89 4.48 -9.03
CA SER A 190 -32.02 3.63 -9.41
C SER A 190 -31.63 2.15 -9.54
N ASN A 191 -30.37 1.86 -9.90
CA ASN A 191 -29.87 0.52 -10.17
C ASN A 191 -28.41 0.38 -9.69
N ILE A 192 -27.93 -0.87 -9.60
CA ILE A 192 -26.52 -1.17 -9.38
C ILE A 192 -25.66 -0.69 -10.56
N ILE A 193 -24.40 -0.34 -10.28
CA ILE A 193 -23.42 -0.03 -11.32
C ILE A 193 -22.52 -1.26 -11.51
N PRO A 194 -22.61 -1.96 -12.66
CA PRO A 194 -21.87 -3.19 -12.87
C PRO A 194 -20.35 -2.96 -13.00
N THR A 195 -19.58 -4.00 -12.70
CA THR A 195 -18.12 -3.96 -12.81
C THR A 195 -17.62 -3.72 -14.23
N SER A 196 -18.42 -4.06 -15.25
CA SER A 196 -18.13 -3.73 -16.66
C SER A 196 -18.09 -2.23 -16.94
N GLN A 197 -18.80 -1.42 -16.16
CA GLN A 197 -18.83 0.05 -16.27
C GLN A 197 -17.85 0.74 -15.32
N THR A 198 -17.27 0.01 -14.37
CA THR A 198 -16.31 0.54 -13.39
C THR A 198 -14.94 -0.09 -13.59
N LEU A 199 -14.68 -1.23 -12.94
CA LEU A 199 -13.41 -1.96 -12.95
C LEU A 199 -12.92 -2.30 -14.37
N PHE A 200 -13.81 -2.83 -15.20
CA PHE A 200 -13.49 -3.27 -16.55
C PHE A 200 -13.89 -2.25 -17.62
N SER A 201 -14.17 -1.01 -17.20
CA SER A 201 -14.37 0.07 -18.17
C SER A 201 -13.08 0.30 -18.97
N PRO A 202 -13.17 0.59 -20.28
CA PRO A 202 -11.99 0.90 -21.07
C PRO A 202 -11.16 2.03 -20.47
N PHE A 203 -11.83 3.04 -19.89
CA PHE A 203 -11.17 4.15 -19.20
C PHE A 203 -10.27 3.67 -18.05
N ASN A 204 -10.79 2.84 -17.13
CA ASN A 204 -10.01 2.33 -16.00
C ASN A 204 -8.85 1.44 -16.44
N ILE A 205 -9.08 0.56 -17.42
CA ILE A 205 -8.03 -0.34 -17.93
C ILE A 205 -6.91 0.42 -18.65
N ILE A 206 -7.25 1.39 -19.50
CA ILE A 206 -6.26 2.23 -20.18
C ILE A 206 -5.45 3.02 -19.16
N LEU A 207 -6.11 3.65 -18.19
CA LEU A 207 -5.44 4.43 -17.15
C LEU A 207 -4.51 3.55 -16.29
N LEU A 208 -4.97 2.35 -15.91
CA LEU A 208 -4.15 1.37 -15.18
C LEU A 208 -2.88 1.02 -15.95
N ILE A 209 -2.98 0.73 -17.25
CA ILE A 209 -1.83 0.40 -18.09
C ILE A 209 -0.86 1.58 -18.18
N ILE A 210 -1.38 2.80 -18.40
CA ILE A 210 -0.56 4.02 -18.44
C ILE A 210 0.19 4.20 -17.12
N ILE A 211 -0.50 4.07 -15.98
CA ILE A 211 0.10 4.22 -14.65
C ILE A 211 1.19 3.16 -14.42
N ILE A 212 0.91 1.89 -14.73
CA ILE A 212 1.90 0.82 -14.57
C ILE A 212 3.15 1.13 -15.40
N ILE A 213 3.01 1.53 -16.65
CA ILE A 213 4.15 1.81 -17.53
C ILE A 213 4.92 3.05 -17.05
N VAL A 214 4.23 4.18 -16.88
CA VAL A 214 4.86 5.47 -16.55
C VAL A 214 5.54 5.41 -15.19
N VAL A 215 4.85 4.92 -14.16
CA VAL A 215 5.41 4.86 -12.81
C VAL A 215 6.58 3.87 -12.74
N THR A 216 6.49 2.71 -13.41
CA THR A 216 7.62 1.77 -13.47
C THR A 216 8.85 2.40 -14.12
N ILE A 217 8.69 3.11 -15.24
CA ILE A 217 9.78 3.80 -15.93
C ILE A 217 10.38 4.87 -15.01
N LEU A 218 9.55 5.74 -14.43
CA LEU A 218 10.00 6.80 -13.53
C LEU A 218 10.79 6.24 -12.35
N MET A 219 10.27 5.22 -11.68
CA MET A 219 10.94 4.60 -10.53
C MET A 219 12.26 3.95 -10.92
N SER A 220 12.33 3.33 -12.09
CA SER A 220 13.57 2.74 -12.61
C SER A 220 14.62 3.82 -12.89
N LEU A 221 14.22 4.95 -13.46
CA LEU A 221 15.08 6.11 -13.73
C LEU A 221 15.52 6.84 -12.45
N MET A 222 14.77 6.71 -11.36
CA MET A 222 15.09 7.32 -10.06
C MET A 222 16.19 6.56 -9.30
N HIS A 223 16.64 5.39 -9.77
CA HIS A 223 17.72 4.69 -9.10
C HIS A 223 18.97 5.59 -9.03
N PRO A 224 19.51 5.86 -7.83
CA PRO A 224 20.65 6.76 -7.69
C PRO A 224 21.93 6.15 -8.28
N THR A 225 22.95 6.99 -8.43
CA THR A 225 24.31 6.53 -8.71
C THR A 225 24.83 5.67 -7.55
N GLU A 226 25.84 4.84 -7.81
CA GLU A 226 26.39 3.93 -6.80
C GLU A 226 26.84 4.66 -5.52
N GLU A 227 27.47 5.81 -5.65
CA GLU A 227 27.93 6.65 -4.52
C GLU A 227 26.79 7.14 -3.61
N LYS A 228 25.58 7.31 -4.15
CA LYS A 228 24.39 7.83 -3.43
C LYS A 228 23.41 6.73 -3.03
N THR A 229 23.71 5.49 -3.41
CA THR A 229 22.87 4.32 -3.15
C THR A 229 22.96 3.96 -1.67
N PHE A 230 21.81 3.89 -1.01
CA PHE A 230 21.72 3.34 0.34
C PHE A 230 21.56 1.82 0.25
N LYS A 231 22.68 1.13 0.43
CA LYS A 231 22.75 -0.34 0.46
C LYS A 231 22.44 -0.82 1.87
N VAL A 232 21.72 -1.94 1.98
CA VAL A 232 21.44 -2.56 3.29
C VAL A 232 22.75 -3.11 3.86
N SER A 233 23.03 -2.84 5.13
CA SER A 233 24.24 -3.36 5.77
C SER A 233 24.14 -4.88 6.01
N PRO A 234 25.27 -5.62 6.00
CA PRO A 234 25.27 -7.05 6.29
C PRO A 234 24.65 -7.41 7.65
N GLU A 235 24.81 -6.54 8.65
CA GLU A 235 24.24 -6.71 9.99
C GLU A 235 22.70 -6.64 9.95
N LEU A 236 22.15 -5.66 9.21
CA LEU A 236 20.71 -5.52 9.04
C LEU A 236 20.13 -6.71 8.26
N MET A 237 20.87 -7.22 7.27
CA MET A 237 20.49 -8.45 6.54
C MET A 237 20.41 -9.68 7.45
N GLY A 238 21.29 -9.80 8.45
CA GLY A 238 21.25 -10.89 9.43
C GLY A 238 20.07 -10.82 10.40
N GLN A 239 19.51 -9.63 10.63
CA GLN A 239 18.31 -9.44 11.45
C GLN A 239 17.01 -9.76 10.69
N LEU A 240 17.04 -9.74 9.37
CA LEU A 240 15.91 -10.09 8.49
C LEU A 240 15.75 -11.62 8.46
N LYS A 241 15.28 -12.20 9.57
CA LYS A 241 14.90 -13.61 9.63
C LYS A 241 13.65 -13.82 8.76
N LEU A 242 13.86 -14.33 7.54
CA LEU A 242 12.78 -14.95 6.77
C LEU A 242 12.21 -16.09 7.62
N TYR A 243 10.90 -16.10 7.87
CA TYR A 243 10.22 -17.09 8.72
C TYR A 243 10.83 -18.50 8.56
N GLU A 244 11.41 -19.05 9.63
CA GLU A 244 11.85 -20.45 9.65
C GLU A 244 10.66 -21.32 9.99
N ALA A 245 10.38 -22.32 9.15
CA ALA A 245 9.29 -23.24 9.44
C ALA A 245 9.64 -24.03 10.72
N PRO A 246 8.70 -24.21 11.66
CA PRO A 246 8.93 -25.07 12.81
C PRO A 246 9.29 -26.48 12.32
N PRO A 247 10.11 -27.23 13.09
CA PRO A 247 10.41 -28.61 12.75
C PRO A 247 9.12 -29.40 12.58
N LYS A 248 9.08 -30.30 11.60
CA LYS A 248 7.92 -31.17 11.42
C LYS A 248 7.73 -31.97 12.72
N PRO A 249 6.49 -32.07 13.24
CA PRO A 249 6.21 -33.01 14.32
C PRO A 249 6.65 -34.40 13.87
N GLU A 250 7.35 -35.12 14.76
CA GLU A 250 7.69 -36.54 14.58
C GLU A 250 6.43 -37.42 14.60
#